data_AF-A0A2D6WMU5-F1
#
_entry.id   AF-A0A2D6WMU5-F1
#
_cell.length_a   1.000
_cell.length_b   1.000
_cell.length_c   1.000
_cell.angle_alpha   90.00
_cell.angle_beta   90.00
_cell.angle_gamma   90.00
#
_symmetry.space_group_name_H-M   'P 1'
#
loop_
_entity.id
_entity.type
_entity.pdbx_description
1 polymer ?
#
loop_
_entity_poly.entity_id
_entity_poly.type
_entity_poly.pdbx_seq_one_letter_code
_entity_poly.pdbx_strand_id
1 'polypeptide(L)'
;MPTEQLIFPVELTSALLNLKGLIDRLKPRDGILTQCDLTLSLYSVSKHNIFSEFDRMLGREAKESQLGQKGHVFWLYGLSGSGKSTLADQVERQLVEQGLCVKLLDGDNIRTGLNQDLGFSDADRQENIRRIAEVARLFLEAGFVVLGSFISPKQSNRDLAESIVGIEDFTKVYVQASFETCAERDVKGLYAKAKEGGIKEFTGRDSAFEPPESGDVDWIINTEQSDVAVSVKELINKILPIVKKR
;
A
#
# COMPACT_ATOMS: atom_id res chain seq x y z
N MET A 1 -54.91 1.12 8.51
CA MET A 1 -54.37 -0.26 8.36
C MET A 1 -53.49 -0.55 9.56
N PRO A 2 -53.54 -1.75 10.16
CA PRO A 2 -52.97 -2.01 11.48
C PRO A 2 -51.44 -2.10 11.46
N THR A 3 -50.83 -1.75 12.60
CA THR A 3 -49.42 -1.82 12.94
C THR A 3 -48.90 -3.27 12.94
N GLU A 4 -47.90 -3.56 12.10
CA GLU A 4 -47.09 -4.77 12.21
C GLU A 4 -46.15 -4.66 13.41
N GLN A 5 -46.31 -5.55 14.39
CA GLN A 5 -45.35 -5.76 15.46
C GLN A 5 -44.17 -6.55 14.92
N LEU A 6 -42.98 -5.95 14.89
CA LEU A 6 -41.71 -6.63 14.64
C LEU A 6 -41.41 -7.60 15.80
N ILE A 7 -41.60 -8.88 15.55
CA ILE A 7 -41.20 -9.97 16.45
C ILE A 7 -39.69 -10.18 16.26
N PHE A 8 -38.90 -9.85 17.28
CA PHE A 8 -37.48 -10.20 17.33
C PHE A 8 -37.29 -11.70 17.68
N PRO A 9 -36.25 -12.38 17.18
CA PRO A 9 -35.93 -13.75 17.58
C PRO A 9 -35.63 -13.82 19.09
N VAL A 10 -36.29 -14.76 19.78
CA VAL A 10 -36.25 -14.96 21.24
C VAL A 10 -34.82 -15.19 21.80
N GLU A 11 -33.88 -15.58 20.94
CA GLU A 11 -32.48 -15.87 21.30
C GLU A 11 -31.60 -14.62 21.52
N LEU A 12 -31.93 -13.48 20.92
CA LEU A 12 -31.16 -12.22 21.13
C LEU A 12 -31.53 -11.54 22.46
N THR A 13 -32.77 -11.73 22.92
CA THR A 13 -33.25 -11.21 24.21
C THR A 13 -32.64 -11.92 25.41
N SER A 14 -32.34 -13.22 25.32
CA SER A 14 -31.76 -13.98 26.44
C SER A 14 -30.27 -13.67 26.62
N ALA A 15 -29.52 -13.44 25.55
CA ALA A 15 -28.10 -13.06 25.60
C ALA A 15 -27.89 -11.68 26.25
N LEU A 16 -28.75 -10.70 25.94
CA LEU A 16 -28.69 -9.35 26.49
C LEU A 16 -29.14 -9.28 27.97
N LEU A 17 -30.12 -10.08 28.38
CA LEU A 17 -30.50 -10.19 29.80
C LEU A 17 -29.40 -10.85 30.65
N ASN A 18 -28.67 -11.83 30.11
CA ASN A 18 -27.57 -12.50 30.81
C ASN A 18 -26.36 -11.58 31.05
N LEU A 19 -26.06 -10.65 30.14
CA LEU A 19 -24.98 -9.67 30.36
C LEU A 19 -25.32 -8.67 31.47
N LYS A 20 -26.57 -8.20 31.51
CA LYS A 20 -27.03 -7.24 32.53
C LYS A 20 -26.98 -7.86 33.93
N GLY A 21 -27.40 -9.12 34.06
CA GLY A 21 -27.31 -9.87 35.32
C GLY A 21 -25.89 -10.26 35.75
N LEU A 22 -24.89 -10.20 34.85
CA LEU A 22 -23.47 -10.42 35.16
C LEU A 22 -22.80 -9.14 35.69
N ILE A 23 -23.16 -8.00 35.10
CA ILE A 23 -22.66 -6.67 35.49
C ILE A 23 -23.18 -6.28 36.88
N ASP A 24 -24.45 -6.55 37.19
CA ASP A 24 -25.06 -6.24 38.50
C ASP A 24 -24.50 -7.08 39.66
N ARG A 25 -23.79 -8.19 39.38
CA ARG A 25 -23.17 -9.07 40.39
C ARG A 25 -21.74 -8.68 40.74
N LEU A 26 -21.12 -7.77 39.99
CA LEU A 26 -19.79 -7.26 40.28
C LEU A 26 -19.91 -6.08 41.26
N LYS A 27 -20.02 -6.37 42.56
CA LYS A 27 -19.85 -5.34 43.60
C LYS A 27 -18.37 -4.97 43.72
N PRO A 28 -18.02 -3.68 43.76
CA PRO A 28 -16.65 -3.24 43.93
C PRO A 28 -16.17 -3.56 45.35
N ARG A 29 -15.05 -4.28 45.47
CA ARG A 29 -14.27 -4.36 46.71
C ARG A 29 -13.21 -3.27 46.67
N ASP A 30 -13.31 -2.35 47.61
CA ASP A 30 -12.27 -1.48 48.13
C ASP A 30 -11.46 -0.64 47.11
N GLY A 31 -11.96 0.58 46.87
CA GLY A 31 -11.12 1.76 47.03
C GLY A 31 -10.10 2.12 45.94
N ILE A 32 -10.20 1.61 44.71
CA ILE A 32 -9.38 2.11 43.59
C ILE A 32 -10.30 2.58 42.46
N LEU A 33 -10.30 3.89 42.26
CA LEU A 33 -10.81 4.57 41.09
C LEU A 33 -10.32 3.86 39.82
N THR A 34 -11.23 3.27 39.06
CA THR A 34 -11.12 3.28 37.61
C THR A 34 -12.51 3.57 37.07
N GLN A 35 -12.68 4.82 36.69
CA GLN A 35 -13.67 5.28 35.75
C GLN A 35 -13.42 4.55 34.43
N CYS A 36 -13.82 3.28 34.37
CA CYS A 36 -14.24 2.70 33.11
C CYS A 36 -15.54 3.43 32.77
N ASP A 37 -15.39 4.58 32.11
CA ASP A 37 -16.40 5.12 31.21
C ASP A 37 -16.57 4.11 30.06
N LEU A 38 -17.09 2.92 30.40
CA LEU A 38 -17.96 2.12 29.55
C LEU A 38 -19.28 2.90 29.45
N THR A 39 -19.20 4.14 28.96
CA THR A 39 -20.33 4.75 28.31
C THR A 39 -20.58 3.83 27.12
N LEU A 40 -21.62 3.02 27.30
CA LEU A 40 -22.58 2.69 26.27
C LEU A 40 -22.90 3.94 25.41
N SER A 41 -21.94 4.39 24.60
CA SER A 41 -22.21 4.96 23.28
C SER A 41 -22.45 3.79 22.33
N LEU A 42 -23.24 2.82 22.79
CA LEU A 42 -23.91 1.87 21.95
C LEU A 42 -24.92 2.71 21.19
N TYR A 43 -24.54 3.06 19.97
CA TYR A 43 -25.44 3.30 18.85
C TYR A 43 -26.80 3.79 19.31
N SER A 44 -26.93 5.11 19.46
CA SER A 44 -28.25 5.73 19.24
C SER A 44 -28.66 5.33 17.83
N VAL A 45 -29.39 4.21 17.71
CA VAL A 45 -30.09 3.80 16.50
C VAL A 45 -31.21 4.81 16.33
N SER A 46 -30.86 5.98 15.82
CA SER A 46 -31.81 7.03 15.45
C SER A 46 -32.57 6.55 14.21
N LYS A 47 -33.79 7.05 13.99
CA LYS A 47 -34.66 6.66 12.85
C LYS A 47 -34.06 6.93 11.45
N HIS A 48 -32.83 7.44 11.37
CA HIS A 48 -32.12 7.78 10.13
C HIS A 48 -30.86 6.90 10.08
N ASN A 49 -31.05 5.61 9.76
CA ASN A 49 -30.00 4.58 9.74
C ASN A 49 -29.06 4.66 8.53
N ILE A 50 -28.89 5.85 7.94
CA ILE A 50 -28.08 6.07 6.74
C ILE A 50 -27.13 7.21 7.03
N PHE A 51 -25.83 6.96 6.84
CA PHE A 51 -24.74 7.89 7.10
C PHE A 51 -23.73 7.78 5.95
N SER A 52 -22.96 8.83 5.68
CA SER A 52 -21.78 8.73 4.81
C SER A 52 -20.71 7.87 5.50
N GLU A 53 -20.18 6.88 4.80
CA GLU A 53 -19.15 5.97 5.35
C GLU A 53 -17.88 6.73 5.79
N PHE A 54 -17.54 7.83 5.12
CA PHE A 54 -16.39 8.67 5.46
C PHE A 54 -16.40 9.15 6.93
N ASP A 55 -17.57 9.37 7.54
CA ASP A 55 -17.69 9.87 8.91
C ASP A 55 -17.61 8.75 9.97
N ARG A 56 -17.67 7.48 9.54
CA ARG A 56 -17.70 6.30 10.42
C ARG A 56 -16.47 5.43 10.31
N MET A 57 -15.77 5.50 9.18
CA MET A 57 -14.59 4.67 8.95
C MET A 57 -13.51 4.99 9.99
N LEU A 58 -12.95 3.93 10.58
CA LEU A 58 -11.76 4.07 11.41
C LEU A 58 -10.63 4.70 10.60
N GLY A 59 -10.07 5.78 11.12
CA GLY A 59 -8.95 6.47 10.52
C GLY A 59 -7.68 5.62 10.49
N ARG A 60 -6.73 6.02 9.64
CA ARG A 60 -5.42 5.37 9.50
C ARG A 60 -4.69 5.20 10.84
N GLU A 61 -4.74 6.20 11.72
CA GLU A 61 -4.06 6.16 13.01
C GLU A 61 -4.49 4.97 13.88
N ALA A 62 -5.80 4.67 13.92
CA ALA A 62 -6.32 3.55 14.70
C ALA A 62 -5.81 2.20 14.14
N LYS A 63 -5.77 2.06 12.81
CA LYS A 63 -5.27 0.84 12.15
C LYS A 63 -3.76 0.68 12.33
N GLU A 64 -3.01 1.76 12.19
CA GLU A 64 -1.57 1.78 12.48
C GLU A 64 -1.25 1.44 13.94
N SER A 65 -2.05 1.94 14.89
CA SER A 65 -1.94 1.59 16.30
C SER A 65 -2.22 0.11 16.53
N GLN A 66 -3.24 -0.45 15.88
CA GLN A 66 -3.56 -1.88 15.94
C GLN A 66 -2.44 -2.75 15.35
N LEU A 67 -1.84 -2.34 14.23
CA LEU A 67 -0.77 -3.09 13.58
C LEU A 67 0.61 -2.89 14.23
N GLY A 68 0.77 -1.87 15.09
CA GLY A 68 2.08 -1.53 15.67
C GLY A 68 3.09 -1.00 14.65
N GLN A 69 2.63 -0.41 13.54
CA GLN A 69 3.47 0.12 12.47
C GLN A 69 2.90 1.42 11.89
N LYS A 70 3.70 2.17 11.15
CA LYS A 70 3.26 3.28 10.29
C LYS A 70 3.13 2.77 8.86
N GLY A 71 2.01 3.05 8.21
CA GLY A 71 1.86 2.83 6.77
C GLY A 71 2.75 3.81 6.01
N HIS A 72 3.33 3.37 4.90
CA HIS A 72 4.17 4.21 4.03
C HIS A 72 4.27 3.57 2.65
N VAL A 73 4.41 4.37 1.58
CA VAL A 73 4.57 3.88 0.21
C VAL A 73 6.00 4.10 -0.28
N PHE A 74 6.70 3.02 -0.58
CA PHE A 74 8.01 3.05 -1.24
C PHE A 74 7.83 2.71 -2.72
N TRP A 75 8.05 3.68 -3.59
CA TRP A 75 7.83 3.58 -5.02
C TRP A 75 9.14 3.35 -5.76
N LEU A 76 9.45 2.08 -6.02
CA LEU A 76 10.62 1.66 -6.80
C LEU A 76 10.33 1.86 -8.29
N TYR A 77 11.14 2.70 -8.93
CA TYR A 77 11.07 2.97 -10.36
C TYR A 77 12.41 2.88 -11.07
N GLY A 78 12.40 2.67 -12.39
CA GLY A 78 13.60 2.35 -13.17
C GLY A 78 13.31 1.51 -14.41
N LEU A 79 14.31 1.35 -15.28
CA LEU A 79 14.21 0.56 -16.51
C LEU A 79 13.78 -0.90 -16.26
N SER A 80 13.11 -1.53 -17.25
CA SER A 80 12.87 -2.97 -17.19
C SER A 80 14.20 -3.72 -17.03
N GLY A 81 14.32 -4.69 -16.13
CA GLY A 81 15.62 -5.33 -15.85
C GLY A 81 16.54 -4.61 -14.86
N SER A 82 16.15 -3.44 -14.34
CA SER A 82 16.94 -2.74 -13.31
C SER A 82 16.94 -3.41 -11.94
N GLY A 83 16.11 -4.44 -11.70
CA GLY A 83 16.09 -5.19 -10.44
C GLY A 83 15.02 -4.77 -9.42
N LYS A 84 14.09 -3.87 -9.77
CA LYS A 84 13.00 -3.41 -8.88
C LYS A 84 12.24 -4.55 -8.20
N SER A 85 11.67 -5.48 -8.98
CA SER A 85 10.86 -6.58 -8.44
C SER A 85 11.69 -7.51 -7.56
N THR A 86 12.97 -7.73 -7.90
CA THR A 86 13.90 -8.52 -7.08
C THR A 86 14.15 -7.87 -5.73
N LEU A 87 14.45 -6.57 -5.70
CA LEU A 87 14.63 -5.84 -4.45
C LEU A 87 13.33 -5.79 -3.64
N ALA A 88 12.20 -5.53 -4.28
CA ALA A 88 10.91 -5.42 -3.62
C ALA A 88 10.46 -6.74 -2.97
N ASP A 89 10.61 -7.89 -3.65
CA ASP A 89 10.31 -9.22 -3.08
C ASP A 89 11.20 -9.53 -1.86
N GLN A 90 12.50 -9.27 -1.94
CA GLN A 90 13.42 -9.56 -0.84
C GLN A 90 13.21 -8.62 0.35
N VAL A 91 12.91 -7.35 0.10
CA VAL A 91 12.53 -6.38 1.15
C VAL A 91 11.20 -6.78 1.79
N GLU A 92 10.19 -7.18 1.00
CA GLU A 92 8.90 -7.67 1.52
C GLU A 92 9.12 -8.82 2.52
N ARG A 93 9.90 -9.83 2.12
CA ARG A 93 10.23 -10.99 2.98
C ARG A 93 10.85 -10.56 4.31
N GLN A 94 11.89 -9.71 4.27
CA GLN A 94 12.59 -9.29 5.49
C GLN A 94 11.75 -8.39 6.41
N LEU A 95 10.84 -7.58 5.86
CA LEU A 95 9.92 -6.77 6.65
C LEU A 95 8.82 -7.64 7.29
N VAL A 96 8.28 -8.61 6.54
CA VAL A 96 7.29 -9.58 7.05
C VAL A 96 7.89 -10.47 8.13
N GLU A 97 9.13 -10.92 7.99
CA GLU A 97 9.87 -11.65 9.04
C GLU A 97 10.03 -10.84 10.33
N GLN A 98 9.96 -9.50 10.24
CA GLN A 98 9.97 -8.59 11.39
C GLN A 98 8.57 -8.27 11.92
N GLY A 99 7.54 -8.98 11.47
CA GLY A 99 6.16 -8.83 11.92
C GLY A 99 5.39 -7.67 11.27
N LEU A 100 5.94 -7.04 10.22
CA LEU A 100 5.28 -5.94 9.53
C LEU A 100 4.28 -6.44 8.47
N CYS A 101 3.13 -5.79 8.40
CA CYS A 101 2.16 -5.97 7.32
C CYS A 101 2.60 -5.18 6.09
N VAL A 102 2.98 -5.91 5.04
CA VAL A 102 3.52 -5.35 3.80
C VAL A 102 2.65 -5.76 2.62
N LYS A 103 2.53 -4.88 1.62
CA LYS A 103 1.95 -5.24 0.33
C LYS A 103 2.87 -4.85 -0.83
N LEU A 104 3.33 -5.85 -1.58
CA LEU A 104 3.95 -5.65 -2.88
C LEU A 104 2.91 -5.47 -4.01
N LEU A 105 3.00 -4.34 -4.71
CA LEU A 105 2.30 -4.04 -5.95
C LEU A 105 3.33 -4.02 -7.09
N ASP A 106 3.16 -4.88 -8.09
CA ASP A 106 4.10 -5.00 -9.21
C ASP A 106 3.34 -5.03 -10.54
N GLY A 107 4.01 -4.63 -11.63
CA GLY A 107 3.42 -4.66 -12.96
C GLY A 107 2.83 -6.02 -13.32
N ASP A 108 3.41 -7.13 -12.87
CA ASP A 108 2.92 -8.48 -13.20
C ASP A 108 1.61 -8.83 -12.47
N ASN A 109 1.46 -8.45 -11.20
CA ASN A 109 0.23 -8.75 -10.42
C ASN A 109 -0.92 -7.76 -10.70
N ILE A 110 -0.60 -6.52 -11.05
CA ILE A 110 -1.61 -5.51 -11.37
C ILE A 110 -2.14 -5.69 -12.80
N ARG A 111 -1.27 -5.92 -13.79
CA ARG A 111 -1.68 -6.02 -15.20
C ARG A 111 -2.38 -7.31 -15.57
N THR A 112 -2.26 -8.36 -14.75
CA THR A 112 -3.02 -9.60 -14.94
C THR A 112 -4.40 -9.56 -14.30
N GLY A 113 -4.71 -8.52 -13.52
CA GLY A 113 -5.98 -8.35 -12.83
C GLY A 113 -6.57 -6.95 -13.04
N LEU A 114 -6.33 -6.05 -12.09
CA LEU A 114 -6.95 -4.72 -12.03
C LEU A 114 -6.78 -3.89 -13.31
N ASN A 115 -5.63 -4.01 -13.98
CA ASN A 115 -5.28 -3.21 -15.15
C ASN A 115 -5.16 -4.05 -16.42
N GLN A 116 -5.83 -5.21 -16.50
CA GLN A 116 -5.78 -6.09 -17.69
C GLN A 116 -6.39 -5.46 -18.94
N ASP A 117 -7.25 -4.45 -18.77
CA ASP A 117 -7.89 -3.69 -19.84
C ASP A 117 -6.97 -2.63 -20.48
N LEU A 118 -5.85 -2.31 -19.83
CA LEU A 118 -4.96 -1.24 -20.25
C LEU A 118 -3.85 -1.76 -21.16
N GLY A 119 -3.69 -1.09 -22.31
CA GLY A 119 -2.60 -1.32 -23.22
C GLY A 119 -1.28 -0.66 -22.78
N PHE A 120 -0.46 -0.31 -23.76
CA PHE A 120 0.82 0.35 -23.55
C PHE A 120 0.85 1.76 -24.13
N SER A 121 -0.27 2.36 -24.54
CA SER A 121 -0.27 3.76 -24.97
C SER A 121 0.13 4.70 -23.81
N ASP A 122 0.51 5.94 -24.11
CA ASP A 122 0.83 6.91 -23.05
C ASP A 122 -0.36 7.18 -22.12
N ALA A 123 -1.58 7.22 -22.66
CA ALA A 123 -2.81 7.36 -21.86
C ALA A 123 -3.04 6.12 -20.97
N ASP A 124 -2.87 4.91 -21.50
CA ASP A 124 -2.99 3.68 -20.72
C ASP A 124 -1.92 3.59 -19.63
N ARG A 125 -0.69 4.03 -19.92
CA ARG A 125 0.41 4.10 -18.93
C ARG A 125 0.06 5.07 -17.81
N GLN A 126 -0.48 6.25 -18.14
CA GLN A 126 -0.91 7.23 -17.14
C GLN A 126 -2.05 6.67 -16.27
N GLU A 127 -3.08 6.08 -16.87
CA GLU A 127 -4.21 5.49 -16.14
C GLU A 127 -3.76 4.29 -15.29
N ASN A 128 -2.84 3.47 -15.80
CA ASN A 128 -2.25 2.38 -15.04
C ASN A 128 -1.61 2.91 -13.75
N ILE A 129 -0.81 3.98 -13.84
CA ILE A 129 -0.16 4.59 -12.67
C ILE A 129 -1.19 5.21 -11.73
N ARG A 130 -2.20 5.93 -12.26
CA ARG A 130 -3.28 6.50 -11.46
C ARG A 130 -4.01 5.44 -10.63
N ARG A 131 -4.43 4.32 -11.24
CA ARG A 131 -5.10 3.20 -10.55
C ARG A 131 -4.23 2.59 -9.46
N ILE A 132 -2.94 2.37 -9.77
CA ILE A 132 -2.00 1.79 -8.81
C ILE A 132 -1.78 2.73 -7.62
N ALA A 133 -1.64 4.03 -7.87
CA ALA A 133 -1.45 5.02 -6.81
C ALA A 133 -2.66 5.07 -5.85
N GLU A 134 -3.89 5.00 -6.38
CA GLU A 134 -5.09 4.89 -5.54
C GLU A 134 -5.10 3.61 -4.71
N VAL A 135 -4.73 2.47 -5.30
CA VAL A 135 -4.61 1.21 -4.55
C VAL A 135 -3.54 1.30 -3.46
N ALA A 136 -2.39 1.89 -3.77
CA ALA A 136 -1.33 2.13 -2.79
C ALA A 136 -1.82 3.01 -1.64
N ARG A 137 -2.59 4.08 -1.94
CA ARG A 137 -3.23 4.93 -0.94
C ARG A 137 -4.22 4.17 -0.06
N LEU A 138 -5.03 3.27 -0.63
CA LEU A 138 -5.97 2.45 0.17
C LEU A 138 -5.23 1.51 1.13
N PHE A 139 -4.11 0.91 0.72
CA PHE A 139 -3.27 0.11 1.62
C PHE A 139 -2.58 0.97 2.68
N LEU A 140 -2.08 2.15 2.30
CA LEU A 140 -1.53 3.14 3.23
C LEU A 140 -2.55 3.53 4.31
N GLU A 141 -3.79 3.84 3.92
CA GLU A 141 -4.91 4.16 4.82
C GLU A 141 -5.34 2.96 5.68
N ALA A 142 -4.96 1.75 5.30
CA ALA A 142 -5.11 0.53 6.09
C ALA A 142 -3.91 0.29 7.05
N GLY A 143 -2.88 1.13 7.03
CA GLY A 143 -1.68 1.04 7.85
C GLY A 143 -0.57 0.13 7.29
N PHE A 144 -0.69 -0.32 6.04
CA PHE A 144 0.30 -1.22 5.41
C PHE A 144 1.53 -0.47 4.94
N VAL A 145 2.68 -1.14 4.96
CA VAL A 145 3.85 -0.73 4.19
C VAL A 145 3.65 -1.20 2.75
N VAL A 146 3.66 -0.29 1.78
CA VAL A 146 3.45 -0.62 0.37
C VAL A 146 4.77 -0.53 -0.37
N LEU A 147 5.13 -1.60 -1.08
CA LEU A 147 6.25 -1.63 -2.01
C LEU A 147 5.68 -1.61 -3.43
N GLY A 148 5.86 -0.51 -4.14
CA GLY A 148 5.49 -0.39 -5.56
C GLY A 148 6.70 -0.67 -6.44
N SER A 149 6.59 -1.58 -7.41
CA SER A 149 7.66 -1.89 -8.37
C SER A 149 7.15 -1.67 -9.80
N PHE A 150 7.43 -0.49 -10.36
CA PHE A 150 6.90 -0.07 -11.65
C PHE A 150 7.97 0.57 -12.52
N ILE A 151 7.80 0.56 -13.85
CA ILE A 151 8.75 1.26 -14.71
C ILE A 151 8.58 2.78 -14.53
N SER A 152 7.33 3.26 -14.50
CA SER A 152 6.94 4.68 -14.35
C SER A 152 7.93 5.66 -15.01
N PRO A 153 8.05 5.60 -16.35
CA PRO A 153 9.16 6.22 -17.07
C PRO A 153 9.14 7.74 -17.06
N LYS A 154 7.96 8.36 -17.03
CA LYS A 154 7.80 9.82 -17.04
C LYS A 154 7.74 10.38 -15.63
N GLN A 155 8.40 11.51 -15.39
CA GLN A 155 8.35 12.25 -14.12
C GLN A 155 6.92 12.63 -13.75
N SER A 156 6.13 13.11 -14.71
CA SER A 156 4.73 13.48 -14.50
C SER A 156 3.85 12.34 -13.95
N ASN A 157 4.17 11.08 -14.29
CA ASN A 157 3.47 9.92 -13.72
C ASN A 157 3.89 9.65 -12.27
N ARG A 158 5.16 9.90 -11.93
CA ARG A 158 5.66 9.78 -10.54
C ARG A 158 5.05 10.87 -9.68
N ASP A 159 4.98 12.10 -10.18
CA ASP A 159 4.35 13.24 -9.50
C ASP A 159 2.85 13.00 -9.30
N LEU A 160 2.17 12.43 -10.31
CA LEU A 160 0.77 12.02 -10.16
C LEU A 160 0.60 11.02 -9.02
N ALA A 161 1.43 9.97 -8.97
CA ALA A 161 1.36 8.97 -7.91
C ALA A 161 1.63 9.58 -6.53
N GLU A 162 2.64 10.43 -6.40
CA GLU A 162 2.96 11.17 -5.17
C GLU A 162 1.80 12.09 -4.74
N SER A 163 1.18 12.80 -5.69
CA SER A 163 0.04 13.69 -5.38
C SER A 163 -1.19 12.93 -4.88
N ILE A 164 -1.43 11.70 -5.39
CA ILE A 164 -2.53 10.85 -4.95
C ILE A 164 -2.23 10.27 -3.56
N VAL A 165 -1.04 9.74 -3.35
CA VAL A 165 -0.68 9.09 -2.08
C VAL A 165 -0.48 10.11 -0.95
N GLY A 166 0.10 11.27 -1.26
CA GLY A 166 0.52 12.29 -0.30
C GLY A 166 2.03 12.32 -0.11
N ILE A 167 2.63 13.51 -0.25
CA ILE A 167 4.08 13.74 -0.24
C ILE A 167 4.78 13.24 1.04
N GLU A 168 4.12 13.33 2.19
CA GLU A 168 4.68 12.92 3.49
C GLU A 168 4.78 11.40 3.67
N ASP A 169 4.05 10.64 2.86
CA ASP A 169 3.91 9.18 2.98
C ASP A 169 4.35 8.43 1.71
N PHE A 170 5.02 9.14 0.79
CA PHE A 170 5.50 8.60 -0.47
C PHE A 170 7.01 8.79 -0.57
N THR A 171 7.73 7.73 -0.95
CA THR A 171 9.18 7.77 -1.16
C THR A 171 9.53 7.21 -2.52
N LYS A 172 10.07 8.07 -3.39
CA LYS A 172 10.56 7.76 -4.73
C LYS A 172 11.93 7.09 -4.64
N VAL A 173 11.99 5.81 -4.96
CA VAL A 173 13.21 4.99 -4.95
C VAL A 173 13.64 4.71 -6.39
N TYR A 174 14.66 5.40 -6.87
CA TYR A 174 15.22 5.13 -8.19
C TYR A 174 16.14 3.92 -8.14
N VAL A 175 15.72 2.84 -8.80
CA VAL A 175 16.53 1.63 -8.99
C VAL A 175 17.33 1.80 -10.28
N GLN A 176 18.54 2.32 -10.12
CA GLN A 176 19.43 2.72 -11.20
C GLN A 176 20.14 1.50 -11.81
N ALA A 177 20.07 1.41 -13.13
CA ALA A 177 20.91 0.60 -13.99
C ALA A 177 20.92 1.20 -15.40
N SER A 178 22.02 1.08 -16.13
CA SER A 178 22.14 1.50 -17.52
C SER A 178 21.24 0.66 -18.43
N PHE A 179 20.97 1.19 -19.62
CA PHE A 179 20.23 0.45 -20.64
C PHE A 179 20.99 -0.81 -21.04
N GLU A 180 22.31 -0.72 -21.17
CA GLU A 180 23.21 -1.81 -21.54
C GLU A 180 23.10 -2.96 -20.53
N THR A 181 23.29 -2.68 -19.24
CA THR A 181 23.14 -3.68 -18.19
C THR A 181 21.73 -4.28 -18.16
N CYS A 182 20.70 -3.45 -18.33
CA CYS A 182 19.32 -3.97 -18.37
C CYS A 182 19.06 -4.86 -19.59
N ALA A 183 19.64 -4.53 -20.73
CA ALA A 183 19.56 -5.30 -21.97
C ALA A 183 20.38 -6.60 -21.90
N GLU A 184 21.50 -6.63 -21.17
CA GLU A 184 22.26 -7.84 -20.89
C GLU A 184 21.49 -8.80 -19.97
N ARG A 185 20.77 -8.26 -18.98
CA ARG A 185 19.96 -9.05 -18.04
C ARG A 185 18.73 -9.67 -18.69
N ASP A 186 18.11 -8.97 -19.66
CA ASP A 186 16.88 -9.29 -20.41
C ASP A 186 15.98 -10.41 -19.87
N VAL A 187 15.62 -10.34 -18.59
CA VAL A 187 14.95 -11.44 -17.87
C VAL A 187 13.61 -11.83 -18.52
N LYS A 188 12.97 -10.89 -19.21
CA LYS A 188 11.66 -11.05 -19.85
C LYS A 188 11.75 -11.18 -21.39
N GLY A 189 12.96 -11.23 -21.95
CA GLY A 189 13.19 -11.27 -23.41
C GLY A 189 12.65 -10.05 -24.16
N LEU A 190 12.43 -8.93 -23.46
CA LEU A 190 11.78 -7.74 -24.01
C LEU A 190 12.77 -6.91 -24.83
N TYR A 191 14.04 -6.84 -24.40
CA TYR A 191 15.08 -6.10 -25.13
C TYR A 191 15.40 -6.80 -26.45
N ALA A 192 15.49 -8.13 -26.47
CA ALA A 192 15.64 -8.92 -27.69
C ALA A 192 14.46 -8.72 -28.66
N LYS A 193 13.21 -8.81 -28.18
CA LYS A 193 12.01 -8.57 -29.00
C LYS A 193 11.91 -7.15 -29.55
N ALA A 194 12.32 -6.16 -28.77
CA ALA A 194 12.41 -4.77 -29.24
C ALA A 194 13.49 -4.60 -30.31
N LYS A 195 14.61 -5.34 -30.22
CA LYS A 195 15.68 -5.34 -31.22
C LYS A 195 15.20 -5.84 -32.59
N GLU A 196 14.35 -6.87 -32.59
CA GLU A 196 13.77 -7.50 -33.77
C GLU A 196 12.57 -6.72 -34.38
N GLY A 197 12.20 -5.57 -33.81
CA GLY A 197 11.07 -4.76 -34.27
C GLY A 197 9.70 -5.26 -33.80
N GLY A 198 9.66 -6.24 -32.89
CA GLY A 198 8.42 -6.82 -32.35
C GLY A 198 7.71 -5.98 -31.30
N ILE A 199 8.35 -4.94 -30.75
CA ILE A 199 7.76 -4.01 -29.77
C ILE A 199 7.98 -2.58 -30.25
N LYS A 200 6.91 -1.92 -30.73
CA LYS A 200 6.97 -0.56 -31.28
C LYS A 200 7.14 0.56 -30.24
N GLU A 201 6.85 0.29 -28.97
CA GLU A 201 6.92 1.29 -27.88
C GLU A 201 7.68 0.75 -26.66
N PHE A 202 8.93 0.32 -26.89
CA PHE A 202 9.74 -0.20 -25.79
C PHE A 202 10.41 0.93 -25.00
N THR A 203 10.34 0.86 -23.68
CA THR A 203 10.94 1.84 -22.76
C THR A 203 12.45 1.73 -22.78
N GLY A 204 13.13 2.84 -23.08
CA GLY A 204 14.59 2.93 -23.18
C GLY A 204 15.14 2.92 -24.62
N ARG A 205 14.33 2.60 -25.65
CA ARG A 205 14.73 2.72 -27.06
C ARG A 205 13.93 3.79 -27.81
N ASP A 206 12.60 3.72 -27.76
CA ASP A 206 11.69 4.62 -28.52
C ASP A 206 10.75 5.42 -27.62
N SER A 207 10.54 5.00 -26.35
CA SER A 207 9.93 5.84 -25.30
C SER A 207 10.99 6.24 -24.28
N ALA A 208 11.16 7.55 -24.06
CA ALA A 208 12.15 8.10 -23.16
C ALA A 208 11.81 7.72 -21.71
N PHE A 209 12.64 6.88 -21.11
CA PHE A 209 12.71 6.83 -19.66
C PHE A 209 13.34 8.14 -19.20
N GLU A 210 12.65 8.89 -18.35
CA GLU A 210 13.14 10.14 -17.77
C GLU A 210 13.82 9.79 -16.44
N PRO A 211 15.17 9.68 -16.39
CA PRO A 211 15.87 9.54 -15.11
C PRO A 211 15.59 10.74 -14.21
N PRO A 212 15.65 10.60 -12.88
CA PRO A 212 15.38 11.72 -11.99
C PRO A 212 16.39 12.85 -12.18
N GLU A 213 15.90 14.09 -12.14
CA GLU A 213 16.73 15.26 -11.94
C GLU A 213 16.99 15.48 -10.44
N SER A 214 17.84 16.46 -10.12
CA SER A 214 18.15 16.82 -8.73
C SER A 214 16.90 17.28 -7.99
N GLY A 215 16.44 16.51 -7.01
CA GLY A 215 15.26 16.81 -6.19
C GLY A 215 14.03 15.94 -6.50
N ASP A 216 14.04 15.19 -7.61
CA ASP A 216 12.92 14.34 -8.03
C ASP A 216 12.96 12.92 -7.45
N VAL A 217 14.00 12.63 -6.67
CA VAL A 217 14.29 11.31 -6.10
C VAL A 217 14.67 11.45 -4.64
N ASP A 218 14.12 10.57 -3.82
CA ASP A 218 14.49 10.49 -2.40
C ASP A 218 15.72 9.59 -2.26
N TRP A 219 15.66 8.38 -2.82
CA TRP A 219 16.71 7.38 -2.70
C TRP A 219 17.12 6.82 -4.06
N ILE A 220 18.43 6.63 -4.24
CA ILE A 220 19.00 5.98 -5.42
C ILE A 220 19.65 4.67 -4.96
N ILE A 221 19.25 3.56 -5.58
CA ILE A 221 19.86 2.24 -5.39
C ILE A 221 20.50 1.82 -6.70
N ASN A 222 21.82 1.84 -6.77
CA ASN A 222 22.56 1.43 -7.96
C ASN A 222 22.76 -0.10 -7.97
N THR A 223 22.11 -0.78 -8.89
CA THR A 223 22.16 -2.25 -9.00
C THR A 223 23.25 -2.77 -9.93
N GLU A 224 24.04 -1.90 -10.56
CA GLU A 224 25.21 -2.29 -11.35
C GLU A 224 26.44 -2.44 -10.47
N GLN A 225 26.50 -1.64 -9.41
CA GLN A 225 27.66 -1.52 -8.52
C GLN A 225 27.45 -2.24 -7.18
N SER A 226 26.25 -2.77 -6.92
CA SER A 226 25.91 -3.42 -5.66
C SER A 226 25.17 -4.73 -5.89
N ASP A 227 25.56 -5.75 -5.12
CA ASP A 227 24.84 -7.02 -5.07
C ASP A 227 23.47 -6.85 -4.40
N VAL A 228 22.54 -7.73 -4.76
CA VAL A 228 21.16 -7.73 -4.24
C VAL A 228 21.13 -7.68 -2.71
N ALA A 229 21.96 -8.50 -2.03
CA ALA A 229 21.98 -8.54 -0.57
C ALA A 229 22.40 -7.20 0.06
N VAL A 230 23.33 -6.47 -0.57
CA VAL A 230 23.79 -5.16 -0.11
C VAL A 230 22.68 -4.12 -0.30
N SER A 231 22.08 -4.08 -1.49
CA SER A 231 20.98 -3.17 -1.82
C SER A 231 19.74 -3.40 -0.94
N VAL A 232 19.39 -4.67 -0.67
CA VAL A 232 18.28 -5.01 0.23
C VAL A 232 18.58 -4.54 1.65
N LYS A 233 19.79 -4.79 2.15
CA LYS A 233 20.20 -4.31 3.49
C LYS A 233 20.13 -2.79 3.60
N GLU A 234 20.57 -2.08 2.56
CA GLU A 234 20.45 -0.62 2.49
C GLU A 234 18.99 -0.16 2.58
N LEU A 235 18.11 -0.74 1.76
CA LEU A 235 16.68 -0.42 1.76
C LEU A 235 16.04 -0.70 3.13
N ILE A 236 16.33 -1.84 3.74
CA ILE A 236 15.81 -2.19 5.07
C ILE A 236 16.27 -1.18 6.13
N ASN A 237 17.54 -0.78 6.12
CA ASN A 237 18.06 0.22 7.05
C ASN A 237 17.39 1.59 6.89
N LYS A 238 16.97 1.95 5.66
CA LYS A 238 16.24 3.20 5.38
C LYS A 238 14.76 3.10 5.70
N ILE A 239 14.12 1.95 5.45
CA ILE A 239 12.68 1.74 5.63
C ILE A 239 12.30 1.59 7.10
N LEU A 240 13.03 0.78 7.87
CA LEU A 240 12.64 0.45 9.24
C LEU A 240 12.45 1.66 10.16
N PRO A 241 13.30 2.70 10.13
CA PRO A 241 13.10 3.90 10.94
C PRO A 241 11.81 4.67 10.62
N ILE A 242 11.25 4.49 9.42
CA ILE A 242 10.03 5.18 8.96
C ILE A 242 8.78 4.40 9.40
N VAL A 243 8.81 3.08 9.29
CA VAL A 243 7.61 2.24 9.42
C VAL A 243 7.45 1.56 10.77
N LYS A 244 8.52 1.38 11.55
CA LYS A 244 8.41 0.80 12.90
C LYS A 244 8.01 1.87 13.91
N LYS A 245 6.90 1.65 14.61
CA LYS A 245 6.58 2.39 15.83
C LYS A 245 7.46 1.86 16.97
N ARG A 246 8.05 2.78 17.74
CA ARG A 246 8.82 2.47 18.95
C ARG A 246 7.90 2.20 20.12
#